data_AF-A0A2E7WUN2-F1
#
_entry.id   AF-A0A2E7WUN2-F1
#
_cell.length_a   1.000
_cell.length_b   1.000
_cell.length_c   1.000
_cell.angle_alpha   90.00
_cell.angle_beta   90.00
_cell.angle_gamma   90.00
#
_symmetry.space_group_name_H-M   'P 1'
#
loop_
_entity.id
_entity.type
_entity.pdbx_description
1 polymer ?
#
loop_
_entity_poly.entity_id
_entity_poly.type
_entity_poly.pdbx_seq_one_letter_code
_entity_poly.pdbx_strand_id
1 'polypeptide(L)' 'MTHIDEKLVRSTLHEYRIFHAEVLFREDATVDQFIDVIEKNNRSYMKCLYAYNKIDAITVPM' A
#
# COMPACT_ATOMS: atom_id res chain seq x y z
N MET A 1 -12.47 -10.69 4.99
CA MET A 1 -11.93 -9.60 4.16
C MET A 1 -12.89 -8.45 4.26
N THR A 2 -12.67 -7.52 5.17
CA THR A 2 -13.55 -6.33 5.31
C THR A 2 -13.15 -5.22 4.34
N HIS A 3 -11.96 -5.32 3.75
CA HIS A 3 -11.38 -4.28 2.90
C HIS A 3 -11.24 -4.65 1.42
N ILE A 4 -11.35 -5.94 1.07
CA ILE A 4 -11.14 -6.43 -0.29
C ILE A 4 -12.28 -7.36 -0.70
N ASP A 5 -12.91 -7.04 -1.82
CA ASP A 5 -13.90 -7.87 -2.51
C ASP A 5 -13.29 -8.55 -3.73
N GLU A 6 -13.76 -9.76 -4.05
CA GLU A 6 -13.30 -10.53 -5.21
C GLU A 6 -13.50 -9.78 -6.54
N LYS A 7 -14.59 -9.02 -6.67
CA LYS A 7 -14.83 -8.15 -7.83
C LYS A 7 -13.74 -7.10 -8.00
N LEU A 8 -13.30 -6.50 -6.89
CA LEU A 8 -12.31 -5.44 -6.88
C LEU A 8 -10.92 -6.00 -7.26
N VAL A 9 -10.57 -7.18 -6.74
CA VAL A 9 -9.35 -7.92 -7.12
C VAL A 9 -9.36 -8.26 -8.60
N ARG A 10 -10.49 -8.76 -9.12
CA ARG A 10 -10.60 -9.13 -10.54
C ARG A 10 -10.52 -7.92 -11.46
N SER A 11 -11.16 -6.81 -11.10
CA SER A 11 -11.09 -5.56 -11.84
C SER A 11 -9.67 -4.99 -11.87
N THR A 12 -9.00 -4.94 -10.72
CA THR A 12 -7.60 -4.44 -10.63
C THR A 12 -6.65 -5.32 -11.45
N LEU A 13 -6.70 -6.65 -11.32
CA LEU A 13 -5.86 -7.55 -12.14
C LEU A 13 -6.10 -7.35 -13.65
N HIS A 14 -7.34 -7.12 -14.07
CA HIS A 14 -7.68 -6.88 -15.47
C HIS A 14 -7.14 -5.54 -15.99
N GLU A 15 -7.14 -4.48 -15.16
CA GLU A 15 -6.51 -3.19 -15.49
C GLU A 15 -5.00 -3.34 -15.69
N TYR A 16 -4.34 -4.18 -14.89
CA TYR A 16 -2.92 -4.53 -15.05
C TYR A 16 -2.65 -5.58 -16.14
N ARG A 17 -3.66 -5.96 -16.95
CA ARG A 17 -3.59 -6.94 -18.05
C ARG A 17 -3.21 -8.36 -17.61
N ILE A 18 -3.54 -8.73 -16.38
CA ILE A 18 -3.32 -10.07 -15.81
C ILE A 18 -4.64 -10.85 -15.90
N PHE A 19 -4.73 -11.78 -16.86
CA PHE A 19 -5.95 -12.56 -17.11
C PHE A 19 -6.03 -13.87 -16.32
N HIS A 20 -4.88 -14.41 -15.92
CA HIS A 20 -4.76 -15.62 -15.12
C HIS A 20 -3.79 -15.37 -13.97
N ALA A 21 -4.31 -15.41 -12.74
CA ALA A 21 -3.54 -15.33 -11.51
C ALA A 21 -4.27 -16.05 -10.38
N GLU A 22 -3.51 -16.63 -9.47
CA GLU A 22 -4.00 -17.14 -8.19
C GLU A 22 -3.55 -16.16 -7.10
N VAL A 23 -4.51 -15.58 -6.39
CA VAL A 23 -4.24 -14.58 -5.33
C VAL A 23 -4.60 -15.20 -3.98
N LEU A 24 -3.59 -15.35 -3.12
CA LEU A 24 -3.74 -15.84 -1.75
C LEU A 24 -3.44 -14.73 -0.76
N PHE A 25 -4.47 -14.30 -0.03
CA PHE A 25 -4.31 -13.35 1.08
C PHE A 25 -4.10 -14.13 2.38
N ARG A 26 -2.98 -13.88 3.07
CA ARG A 26 -2.66 -14.48 4.38
C ARG A 26 -3.11 -13.62 5.57
N GLU A 27 -3.54 -12.40 5.28
CA GLU A 27 -3.84 -11.34 6.23
C GLU A 27 -4.97 -10.47 5.66
N ASP A 28 -5.61 -9.63 6.48
CA ASP A 28 -6.60 -8.65 6.02
C ASP A 28 -5.89 -7.44 5.40
N ALA A 29 -5.43 -7.61 4.16
CA ALA A 29 -4.70 -6.58 3.41
C ALA A 29 -5.65 -5.50 2.85
N THR A 30 -5.14 -4.29 2.65
CA THR A 30 -5.88 -3.22 1.96
C THR A 30 -5.64 -3.24 0.45
N VAL A 31 -6.49 -2.56 -0.32
CA VAL A 31 -6.36 -2.45 -1.78
C VAL A 31 -5.02 -1.83 -2.19
N ASP A 32 -4.55 -0.80 -1.48
CA ASP A 32 -3.26 -0.17 -1.76
C ASP A 32 -2.09 -1.15 -1.58
N GLN A 33 -2.12 -1.96 -0.52
CA GLN A 33 -1.11 -3.00 -0.28
C GLN A 33 -1.14 -4.08 -1.36
N PHE A 34 -2.32 -4.40 -1.91
CA PHE A 34 -2.43 -5.32 -3.04
C PHE A 34 -1.79 -4.74 -4.31
N ILE A 35 -2.04 -3.46 -4.61
CA ILE A 35 -1.44 -2.74 -5.75
C ILE A 35 0.08 -2.69 -5.62
N ASP A 36 0.60 -2.44 -4.41
CA ASP A 36 2.04 -2.43 -4.15
C ASP A 36 2.74 -3.73 -4.50
N VAL A 37 2.08 -4.86 -4.26
CA VAL A 37 2.63 -6.19 -4.58
C VAL A 37 2.65 -6.41 -6.09
N ILE A 38 1.64 -5.94 -6.81
CA ILE A 38 1.59 -5.99 -8.29
C ILE A 38 2.69 -5.09 -8.88
N GLU A 39 2.89 -3.89 -8.33
CA GLU A 39 3.87 -2.91 -8.80
C GLU A 39 5.27 -3.05 -8.17
N LYS A 40 5.55 -4.15 -7.47
CA LYS A 40 6.79 -4.33 -6.69
C LYS A 40 8.08 -4.13 -7.51
N ASN A 41 8.02 -4.34 -8.83
CA ASN A 41 9.17 -4.14 -9.72
C ASN A 41 9.44 -2.67 -10.08
N ASN A 42 8.43 -1.79 -9.93
CA ASN A 42 8.49 -0.38 -10.27
C ASN A 42 8.40 0.54 -9.02
N ARG A 43 7.96 0.02 -7.87
CA ARG A 43 7.78 0.77 -6.63
C ARG A 43 8.74 0.28 -5.54
N SER A 44 9.69 1.13 -5.14
CA SER A 44 10.61 0.84 -4.02
C SER A 44 10.18 1.61 -2.78
N TYR A 45 9.80 0.90 -1.73
CA TYR A 45 9.54 1.49 -0.42
C TYR A 45 10.84 1.99 0.22
N MET A 46 10.98 3.31 0.32
CA MET A 46 12.15 3.95 0.92
C MET A 46 11.79 4.50 2.31
N LYS A 47 12.71 4.34 3.28
CA LYS A 47 12.51 4.88 4.63
C LYS A 47 12.58 6.40 4.58
N CYS A 48 11.50 7.09 4.93
CA CYS A 48 11.48 8.55 5.04
C CYS A 48 11.92 8.98 6.44
N LEU A 49 12.83 9.96 6.52
CA LEU A 49 13.18 10.64 7.76
C LEU A 49 12.36 11.93 7.87
N TYR A 50 11.51 12.01 8.89
CA TYR A 50 10.78 13.24 9.18
C TYR A 50 11.65 14.17 10.04
N ALA A 51 12.24 15.18 9.40
CA ALA A 51 13.00 16.21 10.08
C ALA A 51 12.07 17.39 10.45
N TYR A 52 11.68 17.45 11.72
CA TYR A 52 10.96 18.59 12.27
C TYR A 52 11.95 19.70 12.60
N ASN A 53 12.03 20.70 11.73
CA ASN A 53 12.87 21.88 11.93
C ASN A 53 12.08 23.02 12.60
N LYS A 54 12.79 23.98 13.20
CA LYS A 54 12.24 25.09 14.02
C LYS A 54 11.64 24.67 15.37
N ILE A 55 12.34 23.81 16.10
CA ILE A 55 11.96 23.39 17.46
C ILE A 55 12.02 24.54 18.49
N ASP A 56 12.61 25.67 18.14
CA ASP A 56 12.60 26.91 18.91
C ASP A 56 11.21 27.58 18.95
N ALA A 57 10.37 27.33 17.93
CA ALA A 57 9.04 27.91 17.84
C ALA A 57 7.94 27.08 18.54
N ILE A 58 8.30 25.92 19.09
CA ILE A 58 7.35 24.97 19.69
C ILE A 58 7.84 24.60 21.08
N THR A 59 7.12 25.02 22.13
CA THR A 59 7.35 24.54 23.49
C THR A 59 6.76 23.14 23.64
N VAL A 60 7.61 22.13 23.76
CA VAL A 60 7.16 20.78 24.10
C VAL A 60 6.83 20.79 25.60
N PRO A 61 5.56 20.61 26.02
CA PRO A 61 5.26 20.54 27.45
C PRO A 61 5.92 19.28 28.02
N MET A 62 6.69 19.47 29.09
CA MET A 62 7.29 18.40 29.88
C MET A 62 6.24 17.63 30.67
#